data_AF-A0A7X1JDD7-F1
#
_entry.id   AF-A0A7X1JDD7-F1
#
_cell.length_a   1.000
_cell.length_b   1.000
_cell.length_c   1.000
_cell.angle_alpha   90.00
_cell.angle_beta   90.00
_cell.angle_gamma   90.00
#
_symmetry.space_group_name_H-M   'P 1'
#
loop_
_entity.id
_entity.type
_entity.pdbx_description
1 polymer ?
#
loop_
_entity_poly.entity_id
_entity_poly.type
_entity_poly.pdbx_seq_one_letter_code
_entity_poly.pdbx_strand_id
1 'polypeptide(L)'
;MRHEQRWSAETDRVLRRAGWYPCRSVSTAEWESTLLERGGFEIHEAARRFLAEFGGLESAERGPGQTMARMGFTLDPTVAEWEDEIFDVLSEEAGTDLYPIGAADRRNVYLGIAPTGAVYVGMDSVTLLAETPDGALEKLVEGIR
;
A
#
# COMPACT_ATOMS: atom_id res chain seq x y z
N MET A 1 -21.22 -0.78 -22.49
CA MET A 1 -20.12 -0.11 -21.77
C MET A 1 -19.63 -1.10 -20.73
N ARG A 2 -18.47 -1.74 -20.95
CA ARG A 2 -17.88 -2.59 -19.92
C ARG A 2 -17.30 -1.62 -18.90
N HIS A 3 -17.87 -1.56 -17.69
CA HIS A 3 -17.09 -1.06 -16.58
C HIS A 3 -15.91 -2.02 -16.47
N GLU A 4 -14.71 -1.57 -16.87
CA GLU A 4 -13.47 -2.22 -16.48
C GLU A 4 -13.52 -2.29 -14.96
N GLN A 5 -13.81 -3.47 -14.43
CA GLN A 5 -13.76 -3.69 -13.00
C GLN A 5 -12.29 -3.48 -12.62
N ARG A 6 -12.00 -2.42 -11.85
CA ARG A 6 -10.64 -2.06 -11.38
C ARG A 6 -9.92 -3.26 -10.73
N TRP A 7 -10.68 -4.22 -10.21
CA TRP A 7 -10.22 -5.47 -9.59
C TRP A 7 -11.37 -6.48 -9.51
N SER A 8 -11.06 -7.71 -9.10
CA SER A 8 -12.03 -8.79 -8.88
C SER A 8 -13.11 -8.47 -7.83
N ALA A 9 -14.25 -9.16 -7.92
CA ALA A 9 -15.33 -9.03 -6.94
C ALA A 9 -14.92 -9.44 -5.51
N GLU A 10 -13.85 -10.23 -5.38
CA GLU A 10 -13.26 -10.57 -4.08
C GLU A 10 -12.52 -9.37 -3.48
N THR A 11 -11.68 -8.71 -4.27
CA THR A 11 -10.96 -7.49 -3.89
C THR A 11 -11.92 -6.39 -3.45
N ASP A 12 -13.00 -6.13 -4.21
CA ASP A 12 -14.03 -5.14 -3.82
C ASP A 12 -14.67 -5.50 -2.46
N ARG A 13 -14.99 -6.77 -2.22
CA ARG A 13 -15.56 -7.22 -0.94
C ARG A 13 -14.59 -7.05 0.22
N VAL A 14 -13.30 -7.36 0.02
CA VAL A 14 -12.28 -7.21 1.07
C VAL A 14 -12.05 -5.74 1.39
N LEU A 15 -11.90 -4.88 0.37
CA LEU A 15 -11.76 -3.44 0.57
C LEU A 15 -12.97 -2.85 1.30
N ARG A 16 -14.20 -3.19 0.88
CA ARG A 16 -15.42 -2.74 1.59
C ARG A 16 -15.47 -3.19 3.03
N ARG A 17 -14.98 -4.41 3.32
CA ARG A 17 -14.92 -4.94 4.69
C ARG A 17 -13.86 -4.25 5.54
N ALA A 18 -12.76 -3.80 4.93
CA ALA A 18 -11.75 -2.95 5.54
C ALA A 18 -12.24 -1.50 5.76
N GLY A 19 -13.44 -1.15 5.31
CA GLY A 19 -14.04 0.17 5.45
C GLY A 19 -13.85 1.09 4.25
N TRP A 20 -13.44 0.55 3.10
CA TRP A 20 -13.39 1.32 1.85
C TRP A 20 -14.79 1.51 1.25
N TYR A 21 -15.01 2.65 0.61
CA TYR A 21 -16.21 2.92 -0.16
C TYR A 21 -15.85 3.78 -1.38
N PRO A 22 -16.61 3.68 -2.49
CA PRO A 22 -16.37 4.49 -3.68
C PRO A 22 -16.38 5.98 -3.34
N CYS A 23 -15.46 6.75 -3.93
CA CYS A 23 -15.28 8.18 -3.68
C CYS A 23 -14.84 8.54 -2.25
N ARG A 24 -14.29 7.58 -1.48
CA ARG A 24 -13.59 7.88 -0.23
C ARG A 24 -12.44 8.85 -0.51
N SER A 25 -12.34 9.87 0.34
CA SER A 25 -11.22 10.82 0.36
C SER A 25 -10.91 11.14 1.81
N VAL A 26 -9.71 10.77 2.26
CA VAL A 26 -9.19 11.06 3.60
C VAL A 26 -8.08 12.10 3.53
N SER A 27 -7.89 12.86 4.61
CA SER A 27 -6.80 13.83 4.71
C SER A 27 -5.47 13.10 4.88
N THR A 28 -4.51 13.39 4.01
CA THR A 28 -3.14 12.88 4.09
C THR A 28 -2.20 13.80 4.89
N ALA A 29 -2.64 15.03 5.21
CA ALA A 29 -1.77 16.08 5.76
C ALA A 29 -1.03 15.70 7.05
N GLU A 30 -1.67 14.93 7.94
CA GLU A 30 -1.03 14.46 9.17
C GLU A 30 0.08 13.44 8.89
N TRP A 31 -0.16 12.52 7.95
CA TRP A 31 0.85 11.56 7.50
C TRP A 31 2.01 12.27 6.81
N GLU A 32 1.71 13.20 5.90
CA GLU A 32 2.72 13.99 5.18
C GLU A 32 3.65 14.72 6.14
N SER A 33 3.07 15.41 7.14
CA SER A 33 3.85 16.14 8.14
C SER A 33 4.70 15.21 9.00
N THR A 34 4.11 14.10 9.48
CA THR A 34 4.79 13.14 10.35
C THR A 34 5.98 12.47 9.65
N LEU A 35 5.78 12.03 8.40
CA LEU A 35 6.81 11.33 7.63
C LEU A 35 7.91 12.27 7.16
N LEU A 36 7.59 13.50 6.81
CA LEU A 36 8.58 14.51 6.49
C LEU A 36 9.43 14.87 7.71
N GLU A 37 8.81 15.02 8.89
CA GLU A 37 9.52 15.38 10.13
C GLU A 37 10.37 14.24 10.70
N ARG A 38 9.92 12.99 10.61
CA ARG A 38 10.58 11.84 11.26
C ARG A 38 11.50 11.06 10.33
N GLY A 39 11.10 10.86 9.08
CA GLY A 39 11.82 10.06 8.09
C GLY A 39 12.26 10.82 6.85
N GLY A 40 12.04 12.14 6.78
CA GLY A 40 12.46 12.97 5.64
C GLY A 40 11.70 12.68 4.33
N PHE A 41 10.61 11.92 4.37
CA PHE A 41 9.89 11.53 3.16
C PHE A 41 9.06 12.68 2.59
N GLU A 42 9.36 13.10 1.36
CA GLU A 42 8.55 14.06 0.62
C GLU A 42 7.45 13.33 -0.17
N ILE A 43 6.18 13.67 0.10
CA ILE A 43 5.06 13.03 -0.58
C ILE A 43 4.89 13.54 -2.01
N HIS A 44 4.77 12.62 -2.95
CA HIS A 44 4.46 12.93 -4.34
C HIS A 44 2.95 12.76 -4.65
N GLU A 45 2.51 13.32 -5.78
CA GLU A 45 1.09 13.33 -6.19
C GLU A 45 0.46 11.93 -6.25
N ALA A 46 1.17 10.92 -6.75
CA ALA A 46 0.66 9.55 -6.82
C ALA A 46 0.41 8.95 -5.42
N ALA A 47 1.34 9.14 -4.48
CA ALA A 47 1.19 8.70 -3.09
C ALA A 47 0.03 9.43 -2.41
N ARG A 48 -0.07 10.75 -2.59
CA ARG A 48 -1.17 11.56 -2.03
C ARG A 48 -2.53 11.06 -2.51
N ARG A 49 -2.69 10.80 -3.81
CA ARG A 49 -3.96 10.28 -4.38
C ARG A 49 -4.29 8.90 -3.83
N PHE A 50 -3.28 8.02 -3.76
CA PHE A 50 -3.46 6.69 -3.23
C PHE A 50 -3.90 6.71 -1.76
N LEU A 51 -3.18 7.46 -0.92
CA LEU A 51 -3.49 7.59 0.50
C LEU A 51 -4.81 8.32 0.74
N ALA A 52 -5.18 9.29 -0.10
CA ALA A 52 -6.49 9.92 0.00
C ALA A 52 -7.63 8.91 -0.26
N GLU A 53 -7.47 7.98 -1.20
CA GLU A 53 -8.53 6.99 -1.51
C GLU A 53 -8.51 5.78 -0.57
N PHE A 54 -7.32 5.27 -0.24
CA PHE A 54 -7.12 3.99 0.43
C PHE A 54 -6.39 4.07 1.77
N GLY A 55 -5.82 5.22 2.13
CA GLY A 55 -5.09 5.40 3.37
C GLY A 55 -5.95 5.16 4.60
N GLY A 56 -5.37 4.55 5.62
CA GLY A 56 -6.03 4.14 6.86
C GLY A 56 -6.94 2.92 6.70
N LEU A 57 -6.85 2.19 5.60
CA LEU A 57 -7.50 0.88 5.47
C LEU A 57 -6.64 -0.21 6.11
N GLU A 58 -7.30 -1.10 6.84
CA GLU A 58 -6.67 -2.27 7.42
C GLU A 58 -7.51 -3.51 7.12
N SER A 59 -6.87 -4.51 6.53
CA SER A 59 -7.45 -5.83 6.31
C SER A 59 -6.83 -6.81 7.31
N ALA A 60 -7.62 -7.20 8.32
CA ALA A 60 -7.22 -8.22 9.28
C ALA A 60 -7.36 -9.63 8.67
N GLU A 61 -6.33 -10.47 8.84
CA GLU A 61 -6.41 -11.91 8.57
C GLU A 61 -7.53 -12.53 9.42
N ARG A 62 -8.57 -13.10 8.78
CA ARG A 62 -9.60 -13.84 9.51
C ARG A 62 -9.30 -15.33 9.59
N GLY A 63 -8.83 -15.75 10.77
CA GLY A 63 -9.33 -16.90 11.56
C GLY A 63 -9.20 -18.34 11.01
N PRO A 64 -9.26 -19.36 11.89
CA PRO A 64 -8.96 -20.75 11.54
C PRO A 64 -10.13 -21.35 10.74
N GLY A 65 -10.04 -21.31 9.41
CA GLY A 65 -11.14 -21.75 8.56
C GLY A 65 -10.79 -21.73 7.08
N GLN A 66 -10.06 -22.76 6.68
CA GLN A 66 -9.96 -23.33 5.33
C GLN A 66 -9.72 -22.36 4.15
N THR A 67 -8.49 -22.46 3.65
CA THR A 67 -8.00 -22.18 2.29
C THR A 67 -7.30 -20.83 2.11
N MET A 68 -6.04 -20.85 2.56
CA MET A 68 -4.85 -20.23 1.95
C MET A 68 -4.74 -18.69 1.92
N ALA A 69 -3.79 -18.20 2.73
CA ALA A 69 -2.82 -17.15 2.38
C ALA A 69 -3.34 -15.77 1.92
N ARG A 70 -4.47 -15.29 2.42
CA ARG A 70 -4.77 -13.85 2.29
C ARG A 70 -3.92 -13.08 3.28
N MET A 71 -2.84 -12.46 2.81
CA MET A 71 -1.98 -11.63 3.66
C MET A 71 -2.77 -10.41 4.16
N GLY A 72 -2.74 -10.19 5.46
CA GLY A 72 -3.23 -8.94 6.04
C GLY A 72 -2.37 -7.77 5.58
N PHE A 73 -3.01 -6.63 5.30
CA PHE A 73 -2.31 -5.40 4.92
C PHE A 73 -2.88 -4.20 5.66
N THR A 74 -2.03 -3.21 5.89
CA THR A 74 -2.37 -1.93 6.51
C THR A 74 -1.84 -0.83 5.61
N LEU A 75 -2.71 0.00 5.07
CA LEU A 75 -2.35 1.16 4.24
C LEU A 75 -2.16 2.40 5.12
N ASP A 76 -1.20 2.29 6.02
CA ASP A 76 -0.82 3.36 6.94
C ASP A 76 0.64 3.71 6.68
N PRO A 77 0.93 4.91 6.16
CA PRO A 77 2.30 5.26 5.80
C PRO A 77 3.16 5.53 7.04
N THR A 78 2.56 5.77 8.22
CA THR A 78 3.30 6.00 9.48
C THR A 78 4.05 4.77 9.96
N VAL A 79 3.79 3.59 9.40
CA VAL A 79 4.57 2.38 9.71
C VAL A 79 6.04 2.50 9.33
N ALA A 80 6.39 3.43 8.44
CA ALA A 80 7.74 3.67 7.98
C ALA A 80 8.36 4.95 8.57
N GLU A 81 7.74 5.57 9.58
CA GLU A 81 8.18 6.88 10.09
C GLU A 81 9.60 6.91 10.67
N TRP A 82 10.17 5.75 11.01
CA TRP A 82 11.55 5.57 11.48
C TRP A 82 12.35 4.59 10.62
N GLU A 83 11.84 4.29 9.42
CA GLU A 83 12.38 3.25 8.53
C GLU A 83 12.95 3.87 7.25
N ASP A 84 13.49 5.09 7.36
CA ASP A 84 14.12 5.84 6.28
C ASP A 84 15.29 5.07 5.65
N GLU A 85 16.16 4.47 6.47
CA GLU A 85 17.29 3.67 5.98
C GLU A 85 16.83 2.47 5.11
N ILE A 86 15.70 1.84 5.43
CA ILE A 86 15.15 0.74 4.64
C ILE A 86 14.65 1.27 3.31
N PHE A 87 13.87 2.35 3.33
CA PHE A 87 13.30 2.91 2.11
C PHE A 87 14.35 3.53 1.19
N ASP A 88 15.46 4.03 1.71
CA ASP A 88 16.61 4.48 0.91
C ASP A 88 17.17 3.31 0.08
N VAL A 89 17.40 2.16 0.72
CA VAL A 89 17.88 0.94 0.04
C VAL A 89 16.86 0.45 -0.99
N LEU A 90 15.58 0.39 -0.61
CA LEU A 90 14.52 -0.05 -1.52
C LEU A 90 14.37 0.90 -2.72
N SER A 91 14.51 2.21 -2.51
CA SER A 91 14.43 3.22 -3.57
C SER A 91 15.62 3.14 -4.51
N GLU A 92 16.83 2.92 -3.98
CA GLU A 92 18.03 2.69 -4.78
C GLU A 92 17.89 1.43 -5.65
N GLU A 93 17.44 0.31 -5.07
CA GLU A 93 17.21 -0.92 -5.83
C GLU A 93 16.10 -0.77 -6.88
N ALA A 94 15.04 -0.03 -6.56
CA ALA A 94 13.94 0.22 -7.49
C ALA A 94 14.30 1.23 -8.59
N GLY A 95 15.35 2.02 -8.37
CA GLY A 95 15.75 3.12 -9.24
C GLY A 95 14.75 4.29 -9.24
N THR A 96 13.97 4.45 -8.17
CA THR A 96 12.95 5.50 -8.03
C THR A 96 12.70 5.80 -6.55
N ASP A 97 12.36 7.04 -6.25
CA ASP A 97 12.05 7.47 -4.87
C ASP A 97 10.71 6.86 -4.43
N LEU A 98 10.77 5.84 -3.58
CA LEU A 98 9.58 5.15 -3.07
C LEU A 98 9.04 5.88 -1.85
N TYR A 99 7.77 6.26 -1.91
CA TYR A 99 7.06 6.79 -0.76
C TYR A 99 6.33 5.68 0.00
N PRO A 100 6.47 5.59 1.33
CA PRO A 100 5.77 4.58 2.13
C PRO A 100 4.25 4.81 2.06
N ILE A 101 3.50 3.75 1.75
CA ILE A 101 2.03 3.78 1.73
C ILE A 101 1.39 2.79 2.71
N GLY A 102 2.20 1.91 3.32
CA GLY A 102 1.70 0.88 4.21
C GLY A 102 2.68 -0.27 4.40
N ALA A 103 2.15 -1.35 4.96
CA ALA A 103 2.85 -2.61 5.10
C ALA A 103 1.88 -3.79 4.91
N ALA A 104 2.42 -4.94 4.51
CA ALA A 104 1.68 -6.19 4.36
C ALA A 104 2.34 -7.32 5.19
N ASP A 105 1.72 -8.48 5.18
CA ASP A 105 2.15 -9.68 5.91
C ASP A 105 2.43 -9.39 7.39
N ARG A 106 1.44 -8.85 8.11
CA ARG A 106 1.56 -8.46 9.52
C ARG A 106 2.71 -7.47 9.81
N ARG A 107 2.98 -6.57 8.85
CA ARG A 107 4.07 -5.58 8.91
C ARG A 107 5.47 -6.19 8.76
N ASN A 108 5.57 -7.37 8.14
CA ASN A 108 6.86 -7.95 7.77
C ASN A 108 7.43 -7.33 6.48
N VAL A 109 6.58 -6.84 5.59
CA VAL A 109 7.04 -6.21 4.33
C VAL A 109 6.41 -4.83 4.17
N TYR A 110 7.22 -3.87 3.72
CA TYR A 110 6.78 -2.51 3.47
C TYR A 110 6.20 -2.37 2.07
N LEU A 111 5.24 -1.46 1.93
CA LEU A 111 4.65 -1.08 0.65
C LEU A 111 5.11 0.33 0.31
N GLY A 112 5.80 0.45 -0.83
CA GLY A 112 6.24 1.72 -1.39
C GLY A 112 5.50 2.01 -2.68
N ILE A 113 5.22 3.28 -2.97
CA ILE A 113 4.69 3.71 -4.26
C ILE A 113 5.70 4.65 -4.92
N ALA A 114 5.90 4.48 -6.21
CA ALA A 114 6.73 5.36 -7.02
C ALA A 114 5.92 6.58 -7.51
N PRO A 115 6.58 7.67 -7.95
CA PRO A 115 5.92 8.83 -8.53
C PRO A 115 5.06 8.51 -9.76
N THR A 116 5.37 7.41 -10.45
CA THR A 116 4.60 6.88 -11.59
C THR A 116 3.27 6.25 -11.19
N GLY A 117 3.10 5.90 -9.91
CA GLY A 117 1.96 5.12 -9.41
C GLY A 117 2.21 3.61 -9.34
N ALA A 118 3.40 3.15 -9.74
CA ALA A 118 3.81 1.77 -9.55
C ALA A 118 4.00 1.48 -8.06
N VAL A 119 3.49 0.34 -7.59
CA VAL A 119 3.60 -0.10 -6.20
C VAL A 119 4.62 -1.22 -6.10
N TYR A 120 5.47 -1.10 -5.10
CA TYR A 120 6.54 -2.00 -4.76
C TYR A 120 6.32 -2.57 -3.37
N VAL A 121 6.86 -3.75 -3.13
CA VAL A 121 6.84 -4.44 -1.85
C VAL A 121 8.24 -4.93 -1.52
N GLY A 122 8.68 -4.75 -0.28
CA GLY A 122 10.03 -5.15 0.11
C GLY A 122 10.36 -4.91 1.57
N MET A 123 11.40 -5.59 2.04
CA MET A 123 12.05 -5.34 3.33
C MET A 123 13.57 -5.44 3.12
N ASP A 124 14.06 -6.63 2.77
CA ASP A 124 15.48 -6.86 2.45
C ASP A 124 15.79 -6.63 0.96
N SER A 125 14.76 -6.75 0.10
CA SER A 125 14.85 -6.46 -1.33
C SER A 125 13.52 -5.93 -1.84
N VAL A 126 13.59 -5.08 -2.86
CA VAL A 126 12.39 -4.52 -3.47
C VAL A 126 11.90 -5.38 -4.64
N THR A 127 10.60 -5.62 -4.70
CA THR A 127 9.93 -6.24 -5.85
C THR A 127 8.79 -5.38 -6.33
N LEU A 128 8.68 -5.19 -7.65
CA LEU A 128 7.53 -4.53 -8.26
C LEU A 128 6.28 -5.38 -8.04
N LEU A 129 5.35 -4.88 -7.24
CA LEU A 129 4.08 -5.54 -7.00
C LEU A 129 3.15 -5.33 -8.20
N ALA A 130 2.93 -4.09 -8.62
CA ALA A 130 2.16 -3.78 -9.83
C ALA A 130 2.50 -2.39 -10.37
N GLU A 131 2.34 -2.18 -11.67
CA GLU A 131 2.52 -0.87 -12.30
C GLU A 131 1.39 0.13 -11.97
N THR A 132 0.29 -0.35 -11.38
CA THR A 132 -0.85 0.47 -10.99
C THR A 132 -1.27 0.17 -9.55
N PRO A 133 -1.84 1.15 -8.82
CA PRO A 133 -2.27 0.92 -7.45
C PRO A 133 -3.42 -0.07 -7.34
N ASP A 134 -4.34 -0.06 -8.31
CA ASP A 134 -5.49 -0.97 -8.34
C ASP A 134 -5.03 -2.43 -8.48
N GLY A 135 -4.08 -2.69 -9.39
CA GLY A 135 -3.48 -4.02 -9.56
C GLY A 135 -2.66 -4.45 -8.34
N ALA A 136 -2.08 -3.50 -7.61
CA ALA A 136 -1.37 -3.80 -6.37
C ALA A 136 -2.33 -4.30 -5.28
N LEU A 137 -3.47 -3.62 -5.11
CA LEU A 137 -4.51 -4.03 -4.16
C LEU A 137 -5.09 -5.41 -4.50
N GLU A 138 -5.29 -5.69 -5.80
CA GLU A 138 -5.72 -7.01 -6.25
C GLU A 138 -4.72 -8.10 -5.84
N LYS A 139 -3.42 -7.90 -6.08
CA LYS A 139 -2.38 -8.83 -5.65
C LYS A 139 -2.25 -8.96 -4.13
N LEU A 140 -2.46 -7.89 -3.37
CA LEU A 140 -2.48 -7.96 -1.90
C LEU A 140 -3.62 -8.84 -1.39
N VAL A 141 -4.78 -8.77 -2.04
CA VAL A 141 -5.95 -9.59 -1.67
C VAL A 141 -5.80 -11.04 -2.13
N GLU A 142 -5.30 -11.26 -3.35
CA GLU A 142 -5.08 -12.61 -3.91
C GLU A 142 -3.87 -13.33 -3.25
N GLY A 143 -2.94 -12.57 -2.69
CA GLY A 143 -1.68 -13.04 -2.11
C GLY A 143 -0.51 -12.86 -3.08
N ILE A 144 0.65 -12.47 -2.55
CA ILE A 144 1.92 -12.43 -3.30
C ILE A 144 2.42 -13.87 -3.42
N ARG A 145 2.66 -14.33 -4.64
CA ARG A 145 3.10 -15.70 -4.94
C ARG A 145 4.43 -15.69 -5.66
#